data_AF-A0A445BAC1-F1
#
_entry.id   AF-A0A445BAC1-F1
#
_cell.length_a   1.000
_cell.length_b   1.000
_cell.length_c   1.000
_cell.angle_alpha   90.00
_cell.angle_beta   90.00
_cell.angle_gamma   90.00
#
_symmetry.space_group_name_H-M   'P 1'
#
loop_
_entity.id
_entity.type
_entity.pdbx_description
1 polymer ?
#
loop_
_entity_poly.entity_id
_entity_poly.type
_entity_poly.pdbx_seq_one_letter_code
_entity_poly.pdbx_strand_id
1 'polypeptide(L)'
;MDLSRVRELLESKSYDKVADICDNLMLQVASDGIAYHDDWPYSIHLLAHIYVHDINSARFLWKSIPSSVKESQPEVTAVWKIGQRLWLRDYAEVHEAIRGYEWSQDLQGLVAAFSGKLLLSFPSLK
;
A
#
# COMPACT_ATOMS: atom_id res chain seq x y z
N MET A 1 -18.40 3.16 5.35
CA MET A 1 -17.77 1.83 5.20
C MET A 1 -17.03 1.47 6.47
N ASP A 2 -17.09 0.23 6.93
CA ASP A 2 -16.37 -0.23 8.12
C ASP A 2 -14.95 -0.71 7.77
N LEU A 3 -13.93 -0.07 8.35
CA LEU A 3 -12.51 -0.42 8.17
C LEU A 3 -11.88 -0.99 9.45
N SER A 4 -12.69 -1.34 10.45
CA SER A 4 -12.21 -1.83 11.74
C SER A 4 -11.28 -3.04 11.59
N ARG A 5 -11.62 -3.96 10.67
CA ARG A 5 -10.78 -5.14 10.42
C ARG A 5 -9.41 -4.80 9.85
N VAL A 6 -9.30 -3.77 9.00
CA VAL A 6 -8.02 -3.29 8.47
C VAL A 6 -7.18 -2.71 9.62
N ARG A 7 -7.80 -1.88 10.48
CA ARG A 7 -7.13 -1.27 11.65
C ARG A 7 -6.60 -2.32 12.63
N GLU A 8 -7.41 -3.33 12.97
CA GLU A 8 -6.98 -4.45 13.82
C GLU A 8 -5.74 -5.17 13.27
N LEU A 9 -5.68 -5.38 11.95
CA LEU A 9 -4.52 -6.02 11.31
C LEU A 9 -3.28 -5.12 11.34
N LEU A 10 -3.45 -3.81 11.16
CA LEU A 10 -2.34 -2.85 11.27
C LEU A 10 -1.78 -2.78 12.70
N GLU A 11 -2.65 -2.74 13.70
CA GLU A 11 -2.29 -2.70 15.12
C GLU A 11 -1.60 -4.00 15.57
N SER A 12 -2.15 -5.15 15.17
CA SER A 12 -1.56 -6.47 15.45
C SER A 12 -0.35 -6.80 14.56
N LYS A 13 0.04 -5.89 13.66
CA LYS A 13 1.15 -6.05 12.70
C LYS A 13 1.00 -7.27 11.79
N SER A 14 -0.22 -7.75 11.58
CA SER A 14 -0.57 -8.86 10.69
C SER A 14 -0.68 -8.37 9.23
N TYR A 15 0.40 -7.75 8.75
CA TYR A 15 0.44 -7.01 7.49
C TYR A 15 0.24 -7.88 6.24
N ASP A 16 0.62 -9.15 6.32
CA ASP A 16 0.45 -10.15 5.25
C ASP A 16 -1.01 -10.39 4.87
N LYS A 17 -1.96 -10.05 5.74
CA LYS A 17 -3.40 -10.27 5.52
C LYS A 17 -4.15 -9.01 5.08
N VAL A 18 -3.49 -7.86 5.10
CA VAL A 18 -4.16 -6.56 4.87
C VAL A 18 -4.66 -6.46 3.43
N ALA A 19 -3.87 -6.94 2.45
CA ALA A 19 -4.24 -6.93 1.04
C ALA A 19 -5.55 -7.69 0.80
N ASP A 20 -5.61 -8.96 1.23
CA ASP A 20 -6.79 -9.81 1.07
C ASP A 20 -8.05 -9.23 1.75
N ILE A 21 -7.91 -8.64 2.94
CA ILE A 21 -9.04 -8.00 3.62
C ILE A 21 -9.52 -6.76 2.85
N CYS A 22 -8.60 -5.94 2.35
CA CYS A 22 -8.94 -4.78 1.55
C CYS A 22 -9.63 -5.17 0.24
N ASP A 23 -9.14 -6.18 -0.48
CA ASP A 23 -9.78 -6.67 -1.72
C ASP A 23 -11.20 -7.17 -1.46
N ASN A 24 -11.38 -8.01 -0.44
CA ASN A 24 -12.70 -8.55 -0.10
C ASN A 24 -13.68 -7.44 0.30
N LEU A 25 -13.23 -6.48 1.12
CA LEU A 25 -14.06 -5.36 1.52
C LEU A 25 -14.41 -4.47 0.32
N MET A 26 -13.47 -4.24 -0.61
CA MET A 26 -13.70 -3.42 -1.80
C MET A 26 -14.76 -4.05 -2.70
N LEU A 27 -14.67 -5.37 -2.90
CA LEU A 27 -15.66 -6.14 -3.66
C LEU A 27 -17.04 -6.07 -2.99
N GLN A 28 -17.10 -6.21 -1.65
CA GLN A 28 -18.34 -6.13 -0.91
C GLN A 28 -19.01 -4.76 -1.06
N VAL A 29 -18.28 -3.65 -0.81
CA VAL A 29 -18.88 -2.31 -0.91
C VAL A 29 -19.31 -1.97 -2.33
N ALA A 30 -18.57 -2.44 -3.34
CA ALA A 30 -18.95 -2.29 -4.74
C ALA A 30 -20.25 -3.07 -5.05
N SER A 31 -20.37 -4.31 -4.56
CA SER A 31 -21.57 -5.14 -4.71
C SER A 31 -22.79 -4.54 -4.01
N ASP A 32 -22.59 -3.93 -2.85
CA ASP A 32 -23.64 -3.28 -2.05
C ASP A 32 -24.04 -1.90 -2.62
N GLY A 33 -23.37 -1.41 -3.66
CA GLY A 33 -23.62 -0.11 -4.28
C GLY A 33 -23.23 1.07 -3.40
N ILE A 34 -22.36 0.86 -2.41
CA ILE A 34 -21.88 1.90 -1.49
C ILE A 34 -20.79 2.70 -2.21
N ALA A 35 -20.94 4.01 -2.30
CA ALA A 35 -19.86 4.87 -2.80
C ALA A 35 -18.69 4.84 -1.81
N TYR A 36 -17.50 4.46 -2.28
CA TYR A 36 -16.31 4.29 -1.44
C TYR A 36 -15.06 4.94 -1.99
N HIS A 37 -15.06 5.37 -3.25
CA HIS A 37 -13.83 5.75 -3.96
C HIS A 37 -13.03 6.84 -3.25
N ASP A 38 -13.65 7.95 -2.82
CA ASP A 38 -12.90 9.05 -2.22
C ASP A 38 -12.42 8.73 -0.79
N ASP A 39 -13.12 7.83 -0.09
CA ASP A 39 -12.87 7.46 1.32
C ASP A 39 -12.06 6.17 1.49
N TRP A 40 -11.66 5.52 0.38
CA TRP A 40 -10.96 4.24 0.44
C TRP A 40 -9.50 4.43 0.88
N PRO A 41 -8.96 3.57 1.78
CA PRO A 41 -7.57 3.66 2.23
C PRO A 41 -6.58 3.14 1.16
N TYR A 42 -6.46 3.85 0.04
CA TYR A 42 -5.66 3.39 -1.10
C TYR A 42 -4.17 3.29 -0.81
N SER A 43 -3.60 4.17 0.03
CA SER A 43 -2.19 4.08 0.42
C SER A 43 -1.90 2.77 1.17
N ILE A 44 -2.76 2.41 2.14
CA ILE A 44 -2.70 1.13 2.86
C ILE A 44 -2.87 -0.04 1.89
N HIS A 45 -3.90 0.01 1.05
CA HIS A 45 -4.23 -1.10 0.15
C HIS A 45 -3.11 -1.36 -0.88
N LEU A 46 -2.56 -0.30 -1.50
CA LEU A 46 -1.43 -0.43 -2.41
C LEU A 46 -0.17 -0.97 -1.71
N LEU A 47 0.17 -0.44 -0.53
CA LEU A 47 1.37 -0.86 0.16
C LEU A 47 1.25 -2.31 0.67
N ALA A 48 0.04 -2.74 1.05
CA ALA A 48 -0.22 -4.11 1.44
C ALA A 48 0.04 -5.10 0.29
N HIS A 49 -0.44 -4.80 -0.92
CA HIS A 49 -0.13 -5.58 -2.12
C HIS A 49 1.38 -5.65 -2.40
N ILE A 50 2.06 -4.51 -2.28
CA ILE A 50 3.53 -4.44 -2.41
C ILE A 50 4.23 -5.30 -1.32
N TYR A 51 3.73 -5.27 -0.09
CA TYR A 51 4.30 -5.97 1.06
C TYR A 51 4.26 -7.51 0.93
N VAL A 52 3.23 -8.04 0.25
CA VAL A 52 3.10 -9.47 -0.08
C VAL A 52 3.71 -9.83 -1.44
N HIS A 53 4.47 -8.92 -2.04
CA HIS A 53 5.12 -9.06 -3.35
C HIS A 53 4.14 -9.23 -4.54
N ASP A 54 2.88 -8.83 -4.39
CA ASP A 54 1.90 -8.82 -5.48
C ASP A 54 1.87 -7.45 -6.19
N ILE A 55 2.93 -7.16 -6.92
CA ILE A 55 3.05 -5.91 -7.68
C ILE A 55 2.02 -5.85 -8.83
N ASN A 56 1.54 -6.99 -9.32
CA ASN A 56 0.53 -7.02 -10.38
C ASN A 56 -0.81 -6.52 -9.86
N SER A 57 -1.28 -7.01 -8.70
CA SER A 57 -2.51 -6.52 -8.06
C SER A 57 -2.39 -5.05 -7.66
N ALA A 58 -1.24 -4.62 -7.11
CA ALA A 58 -0.98 -3.20 -6.87
C ALA A 58 -1.12 -2.34 -8.14
N ARG A 59 -0.62 -2.82 -9.28
CA ARG A 59 -0.74 -2.12 -10.57
C ARG A 59 -2.18 -2.06 -11.07
N PHE A 60 -2.96 -3.12 -10.90
CA PHE A 60 -4.37 -3.11 -11.26
C PHE A 60 -5.16 -2.13 -10.39
N LEU A 61 -4.91 -2.14 -9.07
CA LEU A 61 -5.48 -1.16 -8.15
C LEU A 61 -5.10 0.27 -8.54
N TRP A 62 -3.82 0.55 -8.80
CA TRP A 62 -3.38 1.89 -9.23
C TRP A 62 -4.13 2.40 -10.47
N LYS A 63 -4.45 1.51 -11.42
CA LYS A 63 -5.22 1.88 -12.62
C LYS A 63 -6.68 2.20 -12.32
N SER A 64 -7.29 1.57 -11.31
CA SER A 64 -8.69 1.81 -10.94
C SER A 64 -8.89 3.04 -10.05
N ILE A 65 -7.84 3.52 -9.36
CA ILE A 65 -7.92 4.72 -8.52
C ILE A 65 -8.28 5.96 -9.37
N PRO A 66 -9.32 6.73 -9.00
CA PRO A 66 -9.69 7.97 -9.68
C PRO A 66 -8.55 9.00 -9.72
N SER A 67 -8.46 9.77 -10.80
CA SER A 67 -7.44 10.83 -10.92
C SER A 67 -7.54 11.87 -9.80
N SER A 68 -8.77 12.23 -9.40
CA SER A 68 -9.02 13.15 -8.27
C SER A 68 -8.34 12.69 -6.98
N VAL A 69 -8.37 11.38 -6.68
CA VAL A 69 -7.73 10.80 -5.51
C VAL A 69 -6.20 10.88 -5.63
N LYS A 70 -5.64 10.58 -6.81
CA LYS A 70 -4.17 10.66 -7.04
C LYS A 70 -3.64 12.09 -6.89
N GLU A 71 -4.45 13.07 -7.29
CA GLU A 71 -4.12 14.51 -7.21
C GLU A 71 -4.27 15.05 -5.79
N SER A 72 -5.31 14.64 -5.06
CA SER A 72 -5.63 15.12 -3.72
C SER A 72 -4.90 14.38 -2.60
N GLN A 73 -4.45 13.14 -2.83
CA GLN A 73 -3.83 12.28 -1.82
C GLN A 73 -2.38 11.93 -2.23
N PRO A 74 -1.39 12.78 -1.87
CA PRO A 74 0.01 12.57 -2.28
C PRO A 74 0.61 11.26 -1.73
N GLU A 75 0.14 10.76 -0.59
CA GLU A 75 0.62 9.51 0.00
C GLU A 75 0.35 8.31 -0.91
N VAL A 76 -0.78 8.28 -1.62
CA VAL A 76 -1.14 7.22 -2.56
C VAL A 76 -0.12 7.18 -3.71
N THR A 77 0.24 8.35 -4.25
CA THR A 77 1.25 8.48 -5.31
C THR A 77 2.64 8.11 -4.80
N ALA A 78 2.98 8.47 -3.56
CA ALA A 78 4.25 8.09 -2.93
C ALA A 78 4.38 6.57 -2.76
N VAL A 79 3.33 5.88 -2.31
CA VAL A 79 3.30 4.41 -2.25
C VAL A 79 3.49 3.81 -3.64
N TRP A 80 2.79 4.33 -4.66
CA TRP A 80 2.94 3.80 -6.02
C TRP A 80 4.36 3.98 -6.57
N LYS A 81 5.06 5.07 -6.21
CA LYS A 81 6.47 5.27 -6.56
C LYS A 81 7.35 4.12 -6.06
N ILE A 82 7.10 3.58 -4.86
CA ILE A 82 7.78 2.38 -4.35
C ILE A 82 7.55 1.19 -5.30
N GLY A 83 6.30 0.94 -5.67
CA GLY A 83 5.92 -0.14 -6.60
C GLY A 83 6.59 -0.02 -7.97
N GLN A 84 6.70 1.20 -8.51
CA GLN A 84 7.40 1.46 -9.77
C GLN A 84 8.89 1.11 -9.69
N ARG A 85 9.58 1.46 -8.60
CA ARG A 85 11.01 1.15 -8.42
C ARG A 85 11.26 -0.33 -8.20
N LEU A 86 10.37 -1.02 -7.48
CA LEU A 86 10.41 -2.48 -7.35
C LEU A 86 10.24 -3.18 -8.70
N TRP A 87 9.32 -2.71 -9.54
CA TRP A 87 9.13 -3.26 -10.89
C TRP A 87 10.40 -3.14 -11.75
N LEU A 88 11.11 -2.02 -11.63
CA LEU A 88 12.41 -1.80 -12.29
C LEU A 88 13.58 -2.50 -11.61
N ARG A 89 13.35 -3.17 -10.46
CA ARG A 89 14.36 -3.80 -9.61
C ARG A 89 15.45 -2.82 -9.13
N ASP A 90 15.08 -1.55 -8.99
CA ASP A 90 15.97 -0.48 -8.53
C ASP A 90 15.82 -0.30 -7.01
N TYR A 91 16.48 -1.18 -6.26
CA TYR A 91 16.33 -1.22 -4.80
C TYR A 91 16.91 0.01 -4.09
N ALA A 92 17.90 0.68 -4.68
CA ALA A 92 18.42 1.94 -4.14
C ALA A 92 17.32 3.01 -4.16
N GLU A 93 16.65 3.17 -5.30
CA GLU A 93 15.54 4.11 -5.44
C GLU A 93 14.29 3.68 -4.67
N VAL A 94 14.09 2.38 -4.41
CA VAL A 94 13.04 1.92 -3.47
C VAL A 94 13.28 2.48 -2.07
N HIS A 95 14.52 2.39 -1.57
CA HIS A 95 14.88 2.92 -0.25
C HIS A 95 14.78 4.46 -0.21
N GLU A 96 15.17 5.16 -1.27
CA GLU A 96 14.99 6.60 -1.37
C GLU A 96 13.50 6.99 -1.42
N ALA A 97 12.67 6.27 -2.16
CA ALA A 97 11.23 6.51 -2.19
C ALA A 97 10.58 6.33 -0.82
N ILE A 98 11.04 5.35 -0.02
CA ILE A 98 10.58 5.12 1.34
C ILE A 98 11.00 6.27 2.28
N ARG A 99 12.25 6.74 2.19
CA ARG A 99 12.77 7.80 3.08
C ARG A 99 12.31 9.20 2.67
N GLY A 100 12.07 9.42 1.38
CA GLY A 100 11.76 10.73 0.81
C GLY A 100 10.32 11.19 0.99
N TYR A 101 9.51 10.49 1.78
CA TYR A 101 8.12 10.85 2.07
C TYR A 101 7.83 10.73 3.57
N GLU A 102 7.04 11.67 4.10
CA GLU A 102 6.57 11.64 5.49
C GLU A 102 5.24 10.86 5.57
N TRP A 103 5.31 9.62 6.05
CA TRP A 103 4.18 8.72 6.12
C TRP A 103 3.23 9.05 7.28
N SER A 104 1.93 8.92 7.03
CA SER A 104 0.89 9.01 8.05
C SER A 104 1.08 7.95 9.15
N GLN A 105 0.55 8.23 10.33
CA GLN A 105 0.66 7.34 11.49
C GLN A 105 0.17 5.91 11.19
N ASP A 106 -0.90 5.80 10.41
CA ASP A 106 -1.49 4.51 10.01
C ASP A 106 -0.56 3.70 9.10
N LEU A 107 0.27 4.35 8.28
CA LEU A 107 1.19 3.71 7.34
C LEU A 107 2.57 3.42 7.92
N GLN A 108 3.02 4.18 8.91
CA GLN A 108 4.38 4.10 9.46
C GLN A 108 4.79 2.67 9.84
N GLY A 109 3.90 1.94 10.51
CA GLY A 109 4.17 0.55 10.91
C GLY A 109 4.38 -0.39 9.72
N LEU A 110 3.52 -0.28 8.70
CA LEU A 110 3.59 -1.10 7.49
C LEU A 110 4.81 -0.75 6.63
N VAL A 111 5.13 0.55 6.48
CA VAL A 111 6.32 1.03 5.78
C VAL A 111 7.61 0.54 6.45
N ALA A 112 7.69 0.65 7.79
CA ALA A 112 8.84 0.18 8.54
C ALA A 112 9.03 -1.33 8.39
N ALA A 113 7.94 -2.12 8.47
CA ALA A 113 7.99 -3.55 8.25
C ALA A 113 8.41 -3.92 6.82
N PHE A 114 7.92 -3.19 5.82
CA PHE A 114 8.32 -3.38 4.42
C PHE A 114 9.80 -3.08 4.20
N SER A 115 10.29 -1.96 4.72
CA SER A 115 11.71 -1.58 4.66
C SER A 115 12.60 -2.65 5.31
N GLY A 116 12.18 -3.20 6.45
CA GLY A 116 12.87 -4.32 7.12
C GLY A 116 12.95 -5.58 6.25
N LYS A 117 11.86 -5.97 5.57
CA LYS A 117 11.85 -7.12 4.64
C LYS A 117 12.82 -6.94 3.47
N LEU A 118 12.91 -5.73 2.92
CA LEU A 118 13.83 -5.43 1.82
C LEU A 118 15.30 -5.61 2.24
N LEU A 119 15.65 -5.13 3.44
CA LEU A 119 17.00 -5.28 3.99
C LEU A 119 17.39 -6.75 4.22
N LEU A 120 16.45 -7.59 4.64
CA LEU A 120 16.69 -9.04 4.80
C LEU A 120 16.86 -9.74 3.45
N SER A 121 16.17 -9.27 2.41
CA SER A 121 16.20 -9.87 1.08
C SER A 121 17.43 -9.45 0.27
N PHE A 122 18.02 -8.28 0.56
CA PHE A 122 19.17 -7.73 -0.16
C PHE A 122 20.24 -7.14 0.79
N PRO A 123 21.03 -8.00 1.47
CA PRO A 123 22.02 -7.54 2.46
C PRO A 123 23.19 -6.72 1.87
N SER A 124 23.40 -6.79 0.55
CA SER A 124 24.55 -6.26 -0.16
C SER A 124 24.47 -4.77 -0.53
N LEU A 125 23.41 -4.07 -0.11
CA LEU A 125 23.19 -2.63 -0.36
C LEU A 125 23.50 -1.75 0.85
N LYS A 126 24.31 -2.26 1.80
CA LYS A 126 24.87 -1.47 2.90
C LYS A 126 26.10 -0.69 2.46
#